data_AF-A0A4Q4UND9-F1
#
_entry.id   AF-A0A4Q4UND9-F1
#
_cell.length_a   1.000
_cell.length_b   1.000
_cell.length_c   1.000
_cell.angle_alpha   90.00
_cell.angle_beta   90.00
_cell.angle_gamma   90.00
#
_symmetry.space_group_name_H-M   'P 1'
#
loop_
_entity.id
_entity.type
_entity.pdbx_description
1 polymer ?
#
loop_
_entity_poly.entity_id
_entity_poly.type
_entity_poly.pdbx_seq_one_letter_code
_entity_poly.pdbx_strand_id
1 'polypeptide(L)'
;MRPVTALLLPALVAATPIEWVHDDKPDQKLIKIVSASTSGNGCPQGTVITFGFDAFQTYIGPSIPATEWTKNCQLHLNLQYPGGFQFAVVESTYHGYAQLDEGVTGTFLSTYYFSQDAGSTTTTRTSIQGGGEWALGQVYTKQDKVPTAAVIWAPCGATGLLNVNNRIALTSRNRTAYGQISDDDATVAFTQQVHVDWQPCKK
;
A
#
# COMPACT_ATOMS: atom_id res chain seq x y z
N MET A 1 5.73 85.63 23.07
CA MET A 1 6.08 84.48 22.21
C MET A 1 6.40 83.30 23.12
N ARG A 2 5.57 82.25 23.13
CA ARG A 2 5.75 81.04 23.96
C ARG A 2 6.13 79.87 23.04
N PRO A 3 7.14 79.04 23.37
CA PRO A 3 7.46 77.86 22.58
C PRO A 3 6.52 76.71 22.99
N VAL A 4 5.97 76.00 22.00
CA VAL A 4 5.21 74.76 22.22
C VAL A 4 6.15 73.60 21.90
N THR A 5 6.48 72.80 22.91
CA THR A 5 7.35 71.63 22.79
C THR A 5 6.49 70.44 22.38
N ALA A 6 6.75 69.86 21.20
CA ALA A 6 6.07 68.66 20.73
C ALA A 6 6.78 67.39 21.28
N LEU A 7 6.06 66.59 22.07
CA LEU A 7 6.49 65.25 22.47
C LEU A 7 6.16 64.24 21.36
N LEU A 8 7.17 63.56 20.83
CA LEU A 8 7.04 62.39 19.94
C LEU A 8 7.08 61.12 20.79
N LEU A 9 5.99 60.34 20.81
CA LEU A 9 5.98 59.00 21.40
C LEU A 9 6.52 57.96 20.39
N PRO A 10 7.38 57.02 20.81
CA PRO A 10 7.81 55.92 19.95
C PRO A 10 6.68 54.89 19.79
N ALA A 11 6.32 54.61 18.53
CA ALA A 11 5.39 53.54 18.19
C ALA A 11 6.09 52.18 18.36
N LEU A 12 5.65 51.40 19.36
CA LEU A 12 6.07 50.02 19.54
C LEU A 12 5.40 49.16 18.44
N VAL A 13 6.18 48.73 17.45
CA VAL A 13 5.72 47.75 16.46
C VAL A 13 5.72 46.38 17.13
N ALA A 14 4.54 45.87 17.48
CA ALA A 14 4.40 44.49 17.94
C ALA A 14 4.67 43.54 16.76
N ALA A 15 5.85 42.93 16.74
CA ALA A 15 6.14 41.82 15.82
C ALA A 15 5.39 40.59 16.31
N THR A 16 4.28 40.25 15.65
CA THR A 16 3.62 38.94 15.84
C THR A 16 4.56 37.86 15.29
N PRO A 17 4.91 36.82 16.06
CA PRO A 17 5.66 35.70 15.53
C PRO A 17 4.88 35.10 14.36
N ILE A 18 5.54 34.96 13.21
CA ILE A 18 5.02 34.17 12.10
C ILE A 18 5.15 32.72 12.56
N GLU A 19 4.05 32.15 13.03
CA GLU A 19 3.93 30.70 13.17
C GLU A 19 3.96 30.13 11.75
N TRP A 20 5.12 29.64 11.34
CA TRP A 20 5.19 28.75 10.20
C TRP A 20 4.41 27.51 10.58
N VAL A 21 3.16 27.42 10.13
CA VAL A 21 2.37 26.20 10.15
C VAL A 21 3.13 25.21 9.28
N HIS A 22 4.03 24.43 9.89
CA HIS A 22 4.61 23.28 9.23
C HIS A 22 3.50 22.24 9.22
N ASP A 23 2.81 22.13 8.10
CA ASP A 23 1.89 21.03 7.90
C ASP A 23 2.72 19.73 8.02
N ASP A 24 2.34 18.85 8.94
CA ASP A 24 3.04 17.58 9.17
C ASP A 24 2.93 16.64 7.95
N LYS A 25 2.15 17.04 6.94
CA LYS A 25 1.92 16.31 5.69
C LYS A 25 2.29 17.17 4.48
N PRO A 26 2.87 16.57 3.43
CA PRO A 26 3.16 17.30 2.20
C PRO A 26 1.87 17.69 1.47
N ASP A 27 1.93 18.79 0.70
CA ASP A 27 0.85 19.14 -0.24
C ASP A 27 0.62 17.97 -1.21
N GLN A 28 -0.59 17.41 -1.17
CA GLN A 28 -0.98 16.26 -1.97
C GLN A 28 -0.81 16.51 -3.47
N LYS A 29 -0.91 17.76 -3.94
CA LYS A 29 -0.73 18.12 -5.35
C LYS A 29 0.70 17.89 -5.86
N LEU A 30 1.66 17.81 -4.94
CA LEU A 30 3.07 17.61 -5.23
C LEU A 30 3.48 16.13 -5.20
N ILE A 31 2.58 15.23 -4.78
CA ILE A 31 2.81 13.79 -4.75
C ILE A 31 2.44 13.19 -6.11
N LYS A 32 3.38 12.52 -6.76
CA LYS A 32 3.17 11.88 -8.08
C LYS A 32 3.84 10.53 -8.13
N ILE A 33 3.20 9.55 -8.78
CA ILE A 33 3.90 8.34 -9.23
C ILE A 33 4.59 8.67 -10.55
N VAL A 34 5.92 8.68 -10.53
CA VAL A 34 6.76 8.98 -11.71
C VAL A 34 6.79 7.78 -12.65
N SER A 35 6.87 6.58 -12.10
CA SER A 35 6.80 5.34 -12.85
C SER A 35 6.32 4.20 -11.96
N ALA A 36 5.62 3.26 -12.58
CA ALA A 36 5.30 1.96 -12.00
C ALA A 36 5.81 0.89 -12.97
N SER A 37 6.56 -0.08 -12.47
CA SER A 37 6.89 -1.29 -13.22
C SER A 37 6.51 -2.51 -12.39
N THR A 38 6.29 -3.62 -13.08
CA THR A 38 5.84 -4.86 -12.45
C THR A 38 6.77 -6.01 -12.86
N SER A 39 6.95 -6.98 -11.98
CA SER A 39 7.68 -8.23 -12.28
C SER A 39 7.08 -9.40 -11.51
N GLY A 40 7.05 -10.60 -12.09
CA GLY A 40 6.40 -11.76 -11.48
C GLY A 40 5.36 -12.39 -12.38
N ASN A 41 4.87 -13.56 -11.97
CA ASN A 41 4.06 -14.44 -12.81
C ASN A 41 2.56 -14.12 -12.81
N GLY A 42 2.12 -13.11 -12.06
CA GLY A 42 0.72 -12.67 -12.03
C GLY A 42 0.55 -11.15 -12.13
N CYS A 43 1.53 -10.42 -12.67
CA CYS A 43 1.41 -8.98 -12.86
C CYS A 43 0.71 -8.61 -14.18
N PRO A 44 -0.22 -7.64 -14.19
CA PRO A 44 -0.84 -7.10 -15.40
C PRO A 44 0.14 -6.21 -16.20
N GLN A 45 -0.16 -6.02 -17.49
CA GLN A 45 0.48 -4.98 -18.32
C GLN A 45 -0.43 -3.75 -18.42
N GLY A 46 -0.13 -2.68 -17.67
CA GLY A 46 -0.86 -1.40 -17.78
C GLY A 46 -0.58 -0.41 -16.63
N THR A 47 -0.75 0.89 -16.90
CA THR A 47 -0.45 2.02 -16.00
C THR A 47 -1.73 2.70 -15.51
N VAL A 48 -2.27 2.29 -14.36
CA VAL A 48 -3.22 3.11 -13.58
C VAL A 48 -2.97 2.87 -12.08
N ILE A 49 -3.08 3.92 -11.26
CA ILE A 49 -2.93 3.87 -9.79
C ILE A 49 -4.19 3.30 -9.15
N THR A 50 -4.37 2.03 -9.42
CA THR A 50 -5.20 1.00 -8.81
C THR A 50 -4.64 -0.22 -9.51
N PHE A 51 -3.86 -1.04 -8.81
CA PHE A 51 -3.29 -2.23 -9.43
C PHE A 51 -4.44 -3.22 -9.59
N GLY A 52 -5.14 -3.13 -10.73
CA GLY A 52 -6.09 -4.13 -11.20
C GLY A 52 -5.29 -5.25 -11.82
N PHE A 53 -5.35 -6.45 -11.24
CA PHE A 53 -4.52 -7.54 -11.73
C PHE A 53 -5.33 -8.50 -12.60
N ASP A 54 -5.37 -8.23 -13.90
CA ASP A 54 -6.13 -9.00 -14.91
C ASP A 54 -5.72 -10.49 -15.06
N ALA A 55 -4.65 -10.92 -14.37
CA ALA A 55 -4.10 -12.27 -14.45
C ALA A 55 -3.63 -12.81 -13.08
N PHE A 56 -4.07 -12.23 -11.96
CA PHE A 56 -3.65 -12.65 -10.61
C PHE A 56 -4.63 -13.67 -10.02
N GLN A 57 -4.70 -14.81 -10.69
CA GLN A 57 -5.59 -15.90 -10.34
C GLN A 57 -4.80 -17.07 -9.76
N THR A 58 -5.27 -17.62 -8.64
CA THR A 58 -4.68 -18.80 -8.01
C THR A 58 -5.72 -19.91 -7.93
N TYR A 59 -5.27 -21.13 -8.17
CA TYR A 59 -6.12 -22.31 -8.19
C TYR A 59 -5.47 -23.44 -7.40
N ILE A 60 -6.27 -24.22 -6.68
CA ILE A 60 -5.87 -25.46 -6.03
C ILE A 60 -6.93 -26.51 -6.28
N GLY A 61 -6.51 -27.76 -6.45
CA GLY A 61 -7.41 -28.89 -6.61
C GLY A 61 -6.75 -30.09 -7.27
N PRO A 62 -7.48 -31.21 -7.38
CA PRO A 62 -7.08 -32.35 -8.20
C PRO A 62 -6.64 -31.93 -9.59
N SER A 63 -5.49 -32.44 -10.03
CA SER A 63 -4.92 -32.18 -11.36
C SER A 63 -4.52 -30.73 -11.64
N ILE A 64 -4.58 -29.82 -10.66
CA ILE A 64 -4.02 -28.47 -10.76
C ILE A 64 -2.54 -28.51 -10.33
N PRO A 65 -1.59 -28.11 -11.20
CA PRO A 65 -0.17 -28.16 -10.87
C PRO A 65 0.16 -27.20 -9.73
N ALA A 66 1.15 -27.56 -8.91
CA ALA A 66 1.55 -26.78 -7.74
C ALA A 66 1.98 -25.34 -8.06
N THR A 67 2.34 -25.05 -9.31
CA THR A 67 2.66 -23.70 -9.80
C THR A 67 1.46 -22.75 -9.81
N GLU A 68 0.24 -23.27 -9.82
CA GLU A 68 -1.00 -22.47 -9.78
C GLU A 68 -1.50 -22.22 -8.35
N TRP A 69 -0.98 -22.96 -7.37
CA TRP A 69 -1.35 -22.82 -5.96
C TRP A 69 -0.84 -21.49 -5.38
N THR A 70 0.12 -20.85 -6.06
CA THR A 70 0.65 -19.56 -5.64
C THR A 70 0.98 -18.68 -6.83
N LYS A 71 0.57 -17.41 -6.75
CA LYS A 71 1.00 -16.35 -7.68
C LYS A 71 1.65 -15.24 -6.89
N ASN A 72 2.66 -14.62 -7.51
CA ASN A 72 3.31 -13.44 -6.98
C ASN A 72 3.29 -12.33 -8.03
N CYS A 73 3.16 -11.10 -7.54
CA CYS A 73 3.39 -9.92 -8.34
C CYS A 73 4.19 -8.90 -7.52
N GLN A 74 5.36 -8.55 -8.06
CA GLN A 74 6.23 -7.50 -7.57
C GLN A 74 5.87 -6.20 -8.29
N LEU A 75 5.62 -5.16 -7.50
CA LEU A 75 5.43 -3.79 -7.96
C LEU A 75 6.65 -2.97 -7.57
N HIS A 76 7.11 -2.13 -8.48
CA HIS A 76 8.17 -1.16 -8.24
C HIS A 76 7.62 0.24 -8.54
N LEU A 77 7.48 1.05 -7.51
CA LEU A 77 6.82 2.36 -7.56
C LEU A 77 7.83 3.45 -7.29
N ASN A 78 8.05 4.30 -8.28
CA ASN A 78 8.88 5.48 -8.15
C ASN A 78 7.99 6.68 -7.81
N LEU A 79 8.14 7.23 -6.61
CA LEU A 79 7.30 8.30 -6.08
C LEU A 79 8.08 9.62 -6.02
N GLN A 80 7.53 10.67 -6.60
CA GLN A 80 7.98 12.05 -6.43
C GLN A 80 7.10 12.73 -5.38
N TYR A 81 7.73 13.36 -4.40
CA TYR A 81 7.08 14.11 -3.32
C TYR A 81 8.01 15.24 -2.85
N PRO A 82 7.49 16.25 -2.13
CA PRO A 82 8.31 17.36 -1.63
C PRO A 82 9.48 16.88 -0.77
N GLY A 83 10.65 17.51 -0.99
CA GLY A 83 11.82 17.27 -0.15
C GLY A 83 11.56 17.64 1.31
N GLY A 84 12.20 16.91 2.24
CA GLY A 84 11.98 17.07 3.68
C GLY A 84 10.85 16.21 4.26
N PHE A 85 10.22 15.38 3.45
CA PHE A 85 9.24 14.38 3.89
C PHE A 85 9.72 12.96 3.63
N GLN A 86 9.14 12.03 4.36
CA GLN A 86 9.21 10.60 4.14
C GLN A 86 7.82 9.98 4.28
N PHE A 87 7.61 8.84 3.65
CA PHE A 87 6.35 8.10 3.71
C PHE A 87 6.57 6.65 4.09
N ALA A 88 5.51 6.02 4.58
CA ALA A 88 5.48 4.59 4.86
C ALA A 88 4.16 4.00 4.39
N VAL A 89 4.18 2.72 3.98
CA VAL A 89 2.94 1.97 3.78
C VAL A 89 2.42 1.54 5.15
N VAL A 90 1.13 1.82 5.42
CA VAL A 90 0.51 1.53 6.72
C VAL A 90 -0.68 0.57 6.61
N GLU A 91 -1.30 0.49 5.45
CA GLU A 91 -2.44 -0.39 5.22
C GLU A 91 -2.52 -0.81 3.75
N SER A 92 -3.10 -1.98 3.50
CA SER A 92 -3.49 -2.41 2.18
C SER A 92 -4.86 -3.06 2.19
N THR A 93 -5.67 -2.72 1.18
CA THR A 93 -7.00 -3.32 0.96
C THR A 93 -6.96 -4.16 -0.31
N TYR A 94 -7.41 -5.42 -0.19
CA TYR A 94 -7.57 -6.37 -1.28
C TYR A 94 -9.05 -6.56 -1.58
N HIS A 95 -9.43 -6.38 -2.84
CA HIS A 95 -10.74 -6.77 -3.35
C HIS A 95 -10.57 -7.91 -4.34
N GLY A 96 -11.57 -8.77 -4.49
CA GLY A 96 -11.57 -9.82 -5.51
C GLY A 96 -12.67 -10.83 -5.27
N TYR A 97 -12.58 -11.98 -5.94
CA TYR A 97 -13.48 -13.12 -5.78
C TYR A 97 -12.75 -14.32 -5.18
N ALA A 98 -13.38 -15.02 -4.26
CA ALA A 98 -12.85 -16.24 -3.68
C ALA A 98 -13.94 -17.31 -3.64
N GLN A 99 -13.62 -18.49 -4.15
CA GLN A 99 -14.41 -19.71 -3.97
C GLN A 99 -13.49 -20.80 -3.44
N LEU A 100 -13.69 -21.21 -2.19
CA LEU A 100 -12.79 -22.11 -1.48
C LEU A 100 -13.62 -23.19 -0.78
N ASP A 101 -13.38 -24.45 -1.14
CA ASP A 101 -13.96 -25.60 -0.45
C ASP A 101 -13.55 -25.64 1.03
N GLU A 102 -14.32 -26.37 1.83
CA GLU A 102 -13.97 -26.60 3.23
C GLU A 102 -12.57 -27.23 3.36
N GLY A 103 -11.74 -26.63 4.23
CA GLY A 103 -10.36 -27.06 4.45
C GLY A 103 -9.34 -26.46 3.47
N VAL A 104 -9.77 -25.64 2.51
CA VAL A 104 -8.88 -24.81 1.69
C VAL A 104 -8.68 -23.45 2.37
N THR A 105 -7.44 -23.01 2.51
CA THR A 105 -7.10 -21.67 3.02
C THR A 105 -6.41 -20.87 1.94
N GLY A 106 -6.97 -19.70 1.61
CA GLY A 106 -6.31 -18.69 0.82
C GLY A 106 -5.58 -17.69 1.71
N THR A 107 -4.27 -17.52 1.49
CA THR A 107 -3.42 -16.59 2.24
C THR A 107 -2.93 -15.49 1.33
N PHE A 108 -3.09 -14.24 1.76
CA PHE A 108 -2.52 -13.05 1.14
C PHE A 108 -1.29 -12.63 1.94
N LEU A 109 -0.19 -12.38 1.25
CA LEU A 109 1.07 -11.91 1.82
C LEU A 109 1.48 -10.68 1.02
N SER A 110 1.71 -9.56 1.71
CA SER A 110 2.25 -8.36 1.09
C SER A 110 3.48 -7.89 1.81
N THR A 111 4.56 -7.77 1.06
CA THR A 111 5.88 -7.41 1.59
C THR A 111 6.31 -6.09 0.99
N TYR A 112 6.67 -5.15 1.84
CA TYR A 112 7.04 -3.78 1.47
C TYR A 112 8.50 -3.56 1.84
N TYR A 113 9.24 -2.90 0.96
CA TYR A 113 10.61 -2.45 1.21
C TYR A 113 11.01 -1.32 0.26
N PHE A 114 11.97 -0.50 0.67
CA PHE A 114 12.53 0.55 -0.18
C PHE A 114 13.83 0.07 -0.80
N SER A 115 14.05 0.28 -2.09
CA SER A 115 15.30 -0.18 -2.74
C SER A 115 16.55 0.42 -2.12
N GLN A 116 16.43 1.62 -1.57
CA GLN A 116 17.49 2.35 -0.88
C GLN A 116 17.86 1.74 0.47
N ASP A 117 16.98 0.92 1.05
CA ASP A 117 17.19 0.19 2.30
C ASP A 117 16.52 -1.19 2.23
N ALA A 118 16.98 -2.03 1.29
CA ALA A 118 16.35 -3.31 1.01
C ALA A 118 16.45 -4.33 2.17
N GLY A 119 17.31 -4.07 3.16
CA GLY A 119 17.39 -4.87 4.39
C GLY A 119 16.21 -4.63 5.34
N SER A 120 15.59 -3.45 5.27
CA SER A 120 14.42 -3.09 6.07
C SER A 120 13.13 -3.49 5.32
N THR A 121 12.53 -4.58 5.76
CA THR A 121 11.36 -5.19 5.13
C THR A 121 10.25 -5.39 6.14
N THR A 122 9.01 -5.16 5.72
CA THR A 122 7.82 -5.48 6.50
C THR A 122 6.86 -6.33 5.69
N THR A 123 6.32 -7.39 6.28
CA THR A 123 5.38 -8.29 5.64
C THR A 123 4.10 -8.37 6.46
N THR A 124 2.99 -8.17 5.79
CA THR A 124 1.66 -8.34 6.36
C THR A 124 1.01 -9.62 5.82
N ARG A 125 0.06 -10.17 6.57
CA ARG A 125 -0.62 -11.42 6.25
C ARG A 125 -2.10 -11.36 6.60
N THR A 126 -2.95 -11.71 5.65
CA THR A 126 -4.37 -11.98 5.88
C THR A 126 -4.82 -13.28 5.19
N SER A 127 -5.99 -13.81 5.55
CA SER A 127 -6.46 -15.08 4.99
C SER A 127 -7.97 -15.19 4.89
N ILE A 128 -8.42 -16.04 3.98
CA ILE A 128 -9.80 -16.53 3.86
C ILE A 128 -9.78 -18.04 4.12
N GLN A 129 -10.60 -18.48 5.08
CA GLN A 129 -10.81 -19.89 5.36
C GLN A 129 -12.01 -20.37 4.53
N GLY A 130 -11.80 -21.41 3.72
CA GLY A 130 -12.82 -22.00 2.86
C GLY A 130 -13.88 -22.79 3.62
N GLY A 131 -14.98 -23.08 2.93
CA GLY A 131 -16.24 -23.52 3.53
C GLY A 131 -17.24 -22.37 3.70
N GLY A 132 -18.44 -22.68 4.20
CA GLY A 132 -19.50 -21.69 4.39
C GLY A 132 -19.85 -20.92 3.12
N GLU A 133 -19.92 -19.58 3.20
CA GLU A 133 -20.18 -18.71 2.05
C GLU A 133 -19.11 -18.84 0.94
N TRP A 134 -17.87 -19.13 1.32
CA TRP A 134 -16.76 -19.25 0.38
C TRP A 134 -16.84 -20.53 -0.45
N ALA A 135 -17.50 -21.58 0.03
CA ALA A 135 -17.70 -22.80 -0.77
C ALA A 135 -18.59 -22.54 -2.01
N LEU A 136 -19.48 -21.55 -1.92
CA LEU A 136 -20.35 -21.11 -3.02
C LEU A 136 -19.74 -19.97 -3.85
N GLY A 137 -18.62 -19.43 -3.38
CA GLY A 137 -17.93 -18.33 -4.01
C GLY A 137 -18.55 -16.96 -3.70
N GLN A 138 -17.71 -15.99 -3.35
CA GLN A 138 -18.16 -14.67 -2.93
C GLN A 138 -17.09 -13.61 -3.22
N VAL A 139 -17.53 -12.37 -3.42
CA VAL A 139 -16.63 -11.22 -3.44
C VAL A 139 -16.09 -10.93 -2.04
N TYR A 140 -14.79 -10.65 -1.93
CA TYR A 140 -14.18 -10.27 -0.66
C TYR A 140 -13.64 -8.85 -0.68
N THR A 141 -13.61 -8.26 0.51
CA THR A 141 -12.76 -7.12 0.82
C THR A 141 -11.96 -7.50 2.06
N LYS A 142 -10.63 -7.56 1.93
CA LYS A 142 -9.73 -7.86 3.04
C LYS A 142 -8.79 -6.69 3.25
N GLN A 143 -8.69 -6.26 4.49
CA GLN A 143 -7.75 -5.23 4.90
C GLN A 143 -6.62 -5.85 5.68
N ASP A 144 -5.44 -5.29 5.51
CA ASP A 144 -4.26 -5.65 6.25
C ASP A 144 -3.51 -4.39 6.67
N LYS A 145 -3.06 -4.36 7.92
CA LYS A 145 -2.43 -3.18 8.52
C LYS A 145 -1.02 -3.53 8.92
N VAL A 146 -0.08 -2.66 8.54
CA VAL A 146 1.29 -2.76 9.02
C VAL A 146 1.28 -2.41 10.51
N PRO A 147 1.70 -3.32 11.42
CA PRO A 147 1.80 -3.00 12.83
C PRO A 147 2.71 -1.79 13.04
N THR A 148 2.34 -0.86 13.92
CA THR A 148 3.09 0.40 14.12
C THR A 148 4.59 0.18 14.37
N ALA A 149 4.96 -0.89 15.08
CA ALA A 149 6.36 -1.25 15.36
C ALA A 149 7.13 -1.80 14.14
N ALA A 150 6.44 -2.20 13.08
CA ALA A 150 6.97 -2.77 11.85
C ALA A 150 6.80 -1.81 10.65
N VAL A 151 6.38 -0.57 10.89
CA VAL A 151 6.30 0.46 9.85
C VAL A 151 7.70 0.86 9.43
N ILE A 152 8.01 0.64 8.15
CA ILE A 152 9.27 1.06 7.54
C ILE A 152 9.05 2.35 6.77
N TRP A 153 9.93 3.32 6.96
CA TRP A 153 9.84 4.63 6.32
C TRP A 153 10.80 4.73 5.16
N ALA A 154 10.38 5.43 4.10
CA ALA A 154 11.24 5.79 2.99
C ALA A 154 12.43 6.61 3.52
N PRO A 155 13.67 6.38 3.04
CA PRO A 155 14.80 7.19 3.46
C PRO A 155 14.54 8.68 3.18
N CYS A 156 14.83 9.52 4.18
CA CYS A 156 14.65 10.95 4.07
C CYS A 156 15.50 11.54 2.92
N GLY A 157 14.90 12.47 2.16
CA GLY A 157 15.63 13.25 1.15
C GLY A 157 15.97 12.51 -0.14
N ALA A 158 15.54 11.26 -0.28
CA ALA A 158 15.66 10.48 -1.50
C ALA A 158 14.29 10.34 -2.19
N THR A 159 14.28 10.35 -3.53
CA THR A 159 13.17 9.80 -4.31
C THR A 159 13.20 8.27 -4.12
N GLY A 160 12.29 7.75 -3.30
CA GLY A 160 12.25 6.34 -2.92
C GLY A 160 11.64 5.45 -4.01
N LEU A 161 12.27 4.31 -4.29
CA LEU A 161 11.62 3.23 -5.06
C LEU A 161 10.98 2.30 -4.05
N LEU A 162 9.65 2.41 -3.89
CA LEU A 162 8.88 1.50 -3.08
C LEU A 162 8.69 0.20 -3.85
N ASN A 163 9.02 -0.91 -3.22
CA ASN A 163 8.79 -2.24 -3.74
C ASN A 163 7.66 -2.89 -2.94
N VAL A 164 6.69 -3.47 -3.64
CA VAL A 164 5.56 -4.19 -3.04
C VAL A 164 5.49 -5.58 -3.65
N ASN A 165 5.79 -6.61 -2.89
CA ASN A 165 5.61 -8.00 -3.30
C ASN A 165 4.27 -8.52 -2.79
N ASN A 166 3.32 -8.75 -3.68
CA ASN A 166 2.05 -9.38 -3.35
C ASN A 166 2.12 -10.85 -3.72
N ARG A 167 1.67 -11.72 -2.82
CA ARG A 167 1.59 -13.15 -3.04
C ARG A 167 0.28 -13.69 -2.50
N ILE A 168 -0.42 -14.46 -3.34
CA ILE A 168 -1.51 -15.31 -2.89
C ILE A 168 -1.00 -16.76 -2.87
N ALA A 169 -1.36 -17.48 -1.81
CA ALA A 169 -1.07 -18.90 -1.67
C ALA A 169 -2.33 -19.64 -1.19
N LEU A 170 -2.77 -20.61 -1.98
CA LEU A 170 -3.81 -21.56 -1.62
C LEU A 170 -3.17 -22.80 -1.00
N THR A 171 -3.73 -23.27 0.11
CA THR A 171 -3.27 -24.49 0.79
C THR A 171 -4.47 -25.33 1.20
N SER A 172 -4.34 -26.65 1.17
CA SER A 172 -5.38 -27.56 1.61
C SER A 172 -4.76 -28.82 2.21
N ARG A 173 -5.40 -29.37 3.25
CA ARG A 173 -5.08 -30.71 3.76
C ARG A 173 -5.88 -31.81 3.06
N ASN A 174 -6.94 -31.42 2.34
CA ASN A 174 -7.76 -32.33 1.55
C ASN A 174 -7.32 -32.27 0.08
N ARG A 175 -6.77 -33.38 -0.43
CA ARG A 175 -6.27 -33.48 -1.82
C ARG A 175 -7.36 -33.44 -2.88
N THR A 176 -8.63 -33.58 -2.48
CA THR A 176 -9.78 -33.50 -3.39
C THR A 176 -10.50 -32.17 -3.35
N ALA A 177 -10.13 -31.27 -2.42
CA ALA A 177 -10.78 -29.98 -2.28
C ALA A 177 -10.27 -29.00 -3.34
N TYR A 178 -11.19 -28.23 -3.90
CA TYR A 178 -10.94 -27.18 -4.88
C TYR A 178 -10.95 -25.80 -4.24
N GLY A 179 -10.19 -24.89 -4.81
CA GLY A 179 -10.26 -23.50 -4.44
C GLY A 179 -9.71 -22.60 -5.52
N GLN A 180 -10.28 -21.41 -5.61
CA GLN A 180 -9.85 -20.34 -6.48
C GLN A 180 -9.92 -19.00 -5.75
N ILE A 181 -8.94 -18.15 -6.03
CA ILE A 181 -9.02 -16.72 -5.78
C ILE A 181 -8.70 -16.05 -7.11
N SER A 182 -9.64 -15.26 -7.62
CA SER A 182 -9.59 -14.64 -8.94
C SER A 182 -10.16 -13.22 -8.92
N ASP A 183 -9.98 -12.57 -10.06
CA ASP A 183 -10.47 -11.24 -10.43
C ASP A 183 -11.71 -11.29 -11.35
N ASP A 184 -12.03 -12.45 -11.91
CA ASP A 184 -12.89 -12.55 -13.09
C ASP A 184 -14.35 -12.90 -12.73
N ASP A 185 -15.25 -12.05 -13.22
CA ASP A 185 -16.72 -12.18 -13.29
C ASP A 185 -17.60 -11.67 -12.13
N ALA A 186 -17.02 -10.91 -11.19
CA ALA A 186 -17.74 -9.81 -10.57
C ALA A 186 -17.25 -8.52 -11.24
N THR A 187 -18.05 -7.47 -11.28
CA THR A 187 -17.65 -6.12 -11.71
C THR A 187 -16.53 -5.47 -10.85
N VAL A 188 -15.70 -6.28 -10.19
CA VAL A 188 -14.70 -5.93 -9.19
C VAL A 188 -13.38 -6.63 -9.57
N ALA A 189 -12.49 -5.89 -10.26
CA ALA A 189 -11.13 -6.33 -10.49
C ALA A 189 -10.42 -6.63 -9.15
N PHE A 190 -9.47 -7.59 -9.14
CA PHE A 190 -8.60 -7.72 -7.97
C PHE A 190 -7.78 -6.44 -7.85
N THR A 191 -8.01 -5.68 -6.78
CA THR A 191 -7.35 -4.39 -6.56
C THR A 191 -6.63 -4.38 -5.24
N GLN A 192 -5.37 -3.93 -5.26
CA GLN A 192 -4.65 -3.56 -4.04
C GLN A 192 -4.60 -2.04 -3.92
N GLN A 193 -5.21 -1.51 -2.87
CA GLN A 193 -5.09 -0.11 -2.48
C GLN A 193 -4.08 0.00 -1.35
N VAL A 194 -3.02 0.78 -1.54
CA VAL A 194 -1.98 1.01 -0.53
C VAL A 194 -2.24 2.36 0.13
N HIS A 195 -2.41 2.38 1.45
CA HIS A 195 -2.48 3.62 2.22
C HIS A 195 -1.10 3.96 2.75
N VAL A 196 -0.70 5.22 2.53
CA VAL A 196 0.58 5.76 2.99
C VAL A 196 0.37 6.79 4.08
N ASP A 197 1.26 6.78 5.07
CA ASP A 197 1.36 7.84 6.07
C ASP A 197 2.61 8.69 5.81
N TRP A 198 2.56 9.95 6.21
CA TRP A 198 3.59 10.96 5.94
C TRP A 198 4.09 11.57 7.25
N GLN A 199 5.40 11.84 7.30
CA GLN A 199 5.97 12.67 8.36
C GLN A 199 7.13 13.50 7.83
N PRO A 200 7.43 14.65 8.46
CA PRO A 200 8.65 15.39 8.18
C PRO A 200 9.87 14.54 8.54
N CYS A 201 10.93 14.74 7.78
CA CYS A 201 12.23 14.18 8.10
C CYS A 201 12.71 14.71 9.46
N LYS A 202 13.13 13.78 10.33
CA LYS A 202 13.83 14.15 11.56
C LYS A 202 15.28 14.49 11.20
N LYS A 203 15.77 15.63 11.67
CA LYS A 203 17.18 16.03 11.55
C LYS A 203 18.09 15.10 12.36
#